data_AF-A0A932W1F8-F1
#
_entry.id   AF-A0A932W1F8-F1
#
_cell.length_a   1.000
_cell.length_b   1.000
_cell.length_c   1.000
_cell.angle_alpha   90.00
_cell.angle_beta   90.00
_cell.angle_gamma   90.00
#
_symmetry.space_group_name_H-M   'P 1'
#
loop_
_entity.id
_entity.type
_entity.pdbx_description
1 polymer ?
#
loop_
_entity_poly.entity_id
_entity_poly.type
_entity_poly.pdbx_seq_one_letter_code
_entity_poly.pdbx_strand_id
1 'polypeptide(L)'
;MALILYFARRYDQAIAEARKTLEMDPNYILAHRVIGKASVEKRLYDQAIAAFHQAIALGGSPLLKAELGHAYAISGQRDEAMKILHELVDLSMRGYVASFHRAIVHVGLCERDHT
;
A
#
# COMPACT_ATOMS: atom_id res chain seq x y z
N MET A 1 18.20 4.58 1.32
CA MET A 1 17.75 5.99 1.47
C MET A 1 16.28 6.23 1.14
N ALA A 2 15.64 5.47 0.24
CA ALA A 2 14.25 5.71 -0.19
C ALA A 2 13.21 5.82 0.96
N LEU A 3 13.28 4.95 1.97
CA LEU A 3 12.37 5.00 3.12
C LEU A 3 12.53 6.27 3.97
N ILE A 4 13.77 6.73 4.18
CA ILE A 4 14.06 7.96 4.92
C ILE A 4 13.50 9.18 4.16
N LEU A 5 13.67 9.20 2.84
CA LEU A 5 13.12 10.26 1.98
C LEU A 5 11.58 10.29 2.02
N TYR A 6 10.94 9.13 2.08
CA TYR A 6 9.50 9.03 2.28
C TYR A 6 9.06 9.68 3.61
N PHE A 7 9.71 9.34 4.73
CA PHE A 7 9.38 9.96 6.03
C PHE A 7 9.70 11.46 6.08
N ALA A 8 10.66 11.93 5.29
CA ALA A 8 10.93 13.35 5.09
C ALA A 8 9.93 14.04 4.13
N ARG A 9 8.88 13.35 3.67
CA ARG A 9 7.88 13.80 2.69
C ARG A 9 8.46 14.22 1.33
N ARG A 10 9.69 13.77 1.03
CA ARG A 10 10.36 14.00 -0.27
C ARG A 10 9.97 12.88 -1.23
N TYR A 11 8.68 12.82 -1.58
CA TYR A 11 8.07 11.66 -2.25
C TYR A 11 8.67 11.37 -3.63
N ASP A 12 8.95 12.39 -4.43
CA ASP A 12 9.57 12.21 -5.76
C ASP A 12 10.96 11.57 -5.68
N GLN A 13 11.77 12.04 -4.73
CA GLN A 13 13.10 11.48 -4.52
C GLN A 13 13.03 10.07 -3.92
N ALA A 14 12.05 9.82 -3.03
CA ALA A 14 11.82 8.49 -2.50
C ALA A 14 11.48 7.50 -3.63
N ILE A 15 10.63 7.90 -4.59
CA ILE A 15 10.28 7.09 -5.76
C ILE A 15 11.50 6.88 -6.66
N ALA A 16 12.26 7.93 -6.95
CA ALA A 16 13.45 7.83 -7.81
C ALA A 16 14.50 6.87 -7.21
N GLU A 17 14.79 7.00 -5.91
CA GLU A 17 15.74 6.12 -5.21
C GLU A 17 15.22 4.69 -5.08
N ALA A 18 13.92 4.50 -4.88
CA ALA A 18 13.32 3.17 -4.91
C ALA A 18 13.42 2.53 -6.31
N ARG A 19 13.22 3.30 -7.40
CA ARG A 19 13.38 2.80 -8.77
C ARG A 19 14.81 2.38 -9.07
N LYS A 20 15.82 3.16 -8.66
CA LYS A 20 17.23 2.76 -8.74
C LYS A 20 17.50 1.46 -7.97
N THR A 21 16.85 1.28 -6.82
CA THR A 21 16.95 0.04 -6.06
C THR A 21 16.41 -1.15 -6.87
N LEU A 22 15.29 -0.95 -7.58
CA LEU A 22 14.71 -1.96 -8.45
C LEU A 22 15.52 -2.24 -9.73
N GLU A 23 16.30 -1.28 -10.22
CA GLU A 23 17.26 -1.53 -11.31
C GLU A 23 18.36 -2.52 -10.90
N MET A 24 18.73 -2.53 -9.62
CA MET A 24 19.71 -3.47 -9.06
C MET A 24 19.06 -4.80 -8.63
N ASP A 25 17.91 -4.73 -7.97
CA ASP A 25 17.12 -5.89 -7.56
C ASP A 25 15.63 -5.66 -7.84
N PRO A 26 15.11 -6.15 -8.97
CA PRO A 26 13.70 -5.99 -9.35
C PRO A 26 12.71 -6.60 -8.35
N ASN A 27 13.16 -7.54 -7.54
CA ASN A 27 12.33 -8.29 -6.60
C ASN A 27 12.37 -7.70 -5.18
N TYR A 28 12.97 -6.52 -5.01
CA TYR A 28 13.09 -5.90 -3.70
C TYR A 28 11.75 -5.34 -3.21
N ILE A 29 11.03 -6.14 -2.41
CA ILE A 29 9.68 -5.86 -1.89
C ILE A 29 9.57 -4.47 -1.26
N LEU A 30 10.56 -4.05 -0.48
CA LEU A 30 10.53 -2.75 0.21
C LEU A 30 10.60 -1.57 -0.76
N ALA A 31 11.28 -1.69 -1.90
CA ALA A 31 11.30 -0.61 -2.90
C ALA A 31 9.92 -0.45 -3.55
N HIS A 32 9.27 -1.56 -3.94
CA HIS A 32 7.89 -1.54 -4.43
C HIS A 32 6.94 -0.93 -3.39
N ARG A 33 7.06 -1.31 -2.12
CA ARG A 33 6.28 -0.73 -1.02
C ARG A 33 6.47 0.78 -0.90
N VAL A 34 7.72 1.28 -0.95
CA VAL A 34 8.01 2.72 -0.86
C VAL A 34 7.41 3.47 -2.05
N ILE A 35 7.49 2.92 -3.26
CA ILE A 35 6.83 3.50 -4.44
C ILE A 35 5.33 3.57 -4.21
N GLY A 36 4.71 2.50 -3.71
CA GLY A 36 3.29 2.45 -3.37
C GLY A 36 2.88 3.56 -2.40
N LYS A 37 3.55 3.63 -1.24
CA LYS A 37 3.26 4.61 -0.19
C LYS A 37 3.49 6.05 -0.65
N ALA A 38 4.61 6.33 -1.33
CA ALA A 38 4.88 7.67 -1.83
C ALA A 38 3.87 8.09 -2.92
N SER A 39 3.41 7.13 -3.74
CA SER A 39 2.40 7.40 -4.77
C SER A 39 1.02 7.68 -4.17
N VAL A 40 0.63 7.00 -3.07
CA VAL A 40 -0.58 7.33 -2.28
C VAL A 40 -0.57 8.78 -1.84
N GLU A 41 0.52 9.24 -1.22
CA GLU A 41 0.66 10.61 -0.72
C GLU A 41 0.58 11.65 -1.84
N LYS A 42 1.06 11.29 -3.03
CA LYS A 42 0.98 12.10 -4.24
C LYS A 42 -0.37 12.01 -4.98
N ARG A 43 -1.33 11.23 -4.46
CA ARG A 43 -2.62 10.92 -5.11
C ARG A 43 -2.49 10.23 -6.47
N LEU A 44 -1.35 9.59 -6.74
CA LEU A 44 -1.09 8.80 -7.93
C LEU A 44 -1.56 7.36 -7.68
N TYR A 45 -2.87 7.18 -7.53
CA TYR A 45 -3.44 5.96 -6.97
C TYR A 45 -3.20 4.73 -7.85
N ASP A 46 -3.29 4.84 -9.17
CA ASP A 46 -3.05 3.70 -10.07
C ASP A 46 -1.61 3.19 -9.97
N GLN A 47 -0.65 4.11 -9.89
CA GLN A 47 0.75 3.77 -9.67
C GLN A 47 0.96 3.13 -8.30
N ALA A 48 0.25 3.62 -7.28
CA ALA A 48 0.32 3.07 -5.93
C ALA A 48 -0.18 1.62 -5.87
N ILE A 49 -1.36 1.39 -6.46
CA ILE A 49 -2.01 0.08 -6.54
C ILE A 49 -1.09 -0.91 -7.29
N ALA A 50 -0.55 -0.53 -8.44
CA ALA A 50 0.36 -1.37 -9.20
C ALA A 50 1.62 -1.76 -8.40
N ALA A 51 2.21 -0.81 -7.69
CA ALA A 51 3.40 -1.06 -6.86
C ALA A 51 3.10 -1.98 -5.67
N PHE A 52 1.95 -1.83 -5.02
CA PHE A 52 1.53 -2.74 -3.95
C PHE A 52 1.25 -4.15 -4.46
N HIS A 53 0.62 -4.29 -5.64
CA HIS A 53 0.44 -5.60 -6.28
C HIS A 53 1.75 -6.32 -6.54
N GLN A 54 2.76 -5.62 -7.07
CA GLN A 54 4.10 -6.19 -7.26
C GLN A 54 4.71 -6.63 -5.93
N ALA A 55 4.62 -5.79 -4.89
CA ALA A 55 5.13 -6.14 -3.57
C ALA A 55 4.43 -7.38 -2.96
N ILE A 56 3.12 -7.54 -3.18
CA ILE A 56 2.35 -8.69 -2.71
C ILE A 56 2.73 -9.96 -3.49
N ALA A 57 2.85 -9.86 -4.82
CA ALA A 57 3.21 -11.00 -5.69
C ALA A 57 4.59 -11.59 -5.33
N LEU A 58 5.49 -10.76 -4.82
CA LEU A 58 6.83 -11.16 -4.37
C LEU A 58 6.86 -11.79 -2.96
N GLY A 59 5.71 -12.10 -2.36
CA GLY A 59 5.63 -12.66 -1.00
C GLY A 59 5.49 -11.62 0.10
N GLY A 60 4.89 -10.48 -0.24
CA GLY A 60 4.64 -9.38 0.69
C GLY A 60 3.81 -9.78 1.92
N SER A 61 4.06 -9.13 3.05
CA SER A 61 3.33 -9.38 4.30
C SER A 61 1.86 -8.94 4.25
N PRO A 62 0.99 -9.41 5.17
CA PRO A 62 -0.40 -8.94 5.26
C PRO A 62 -0.56 -7.42 5.38
N LEU A 63 0.48 -6.72 5.84
CA LEU A 63 0.54 -5.26 5.84
C LEU A 63 0.41 -4.66 4.43
N LEU A 64 1.01 -5.28 3.41
CA LEU A 64 0.92 -4.80 2.04
C LEU A 64 -0.49 -4.94 1.47
N LYS A 65 -1.23 -5.98 1.87
CA LYS A 65 -2.66 -6.10 1.55
C LYS A 65 -3.46 -4.96 2.19
N ALA A 66 -3.17 -4.60 3.44
CA ALA A 66 -3.81 -3.45 4.09
C ALA A 66 -3.49 -2.12 3.40
N GLU A 67 -2.23 -1.90 3.01
CA GLU A 67 -1.82 -0.70 2.26
C GLU A 67 -2.46 -0.64 0.86
N LEU A 68 -2.62 -1.78 0.18
CA LEU A 68 -3.38 -1.89 -1.07
C LEU A 68 -4.87 -1.57 -0.86
N GLY A 69 -5.51 -2.14 0.16
CA GLY A 69 -6.91 -1.87 0.49
C GLY A 69 -7.15 -0.39 0.79
N HIS A 70 -6.22 0.26 1.50
CA HIS A 70 -6.26 1.70 1.71
C HIS A 70 -6.14 2.49 0.41
N ALA A 71 -5.21 2.12 -0.48
CA ALA A 71 -5.07 2.75 -1.79
C ALA A 71 -6.34 2.62 -2.65
N TYR A 72 -7.00 1.45 -2.63
CA TYR A 72 -8.31 1.28 -3.27
C TYR A 72 -9.39 2.16 -2.63
N ALA A 73 -9.43 2.23 -1.30
CA ALA A 73 -10.41 3.02 -0.58
C ALA A 73 -10.31 4.51 -0.94
N ILE A 74 -9.13 5.11 -0.81
CA ILE A 74 -8.90 6.53 -1.10
C ILE A 74 -8.98 6.87 -2.60
N SER A 75 -8.79 5.89 -3.50
CA SER A 75 -8.98 6.06 -4.94
C SER A 75 -10.43 5.97 -5.39
N GLY A 76 -11.34 5.53 -4.52
CA GLY A 76 -12.78 5.44 -4.78
C GLY A 76 -13.21 4.07 -5.29
N GLN A 77 -12.30 3.12 -5.39
CA GLN A 77 -12.56 1.73 -5.74
C GLN A 77 -13.06 0.97 -4.51
N ARG A 78 -14.23 1.39 -4.01
CA ARG A 78 -14.81 0.90 -2.75
C ARG A 78 -15.00 -0.61 -2.75
N ASP A 79 -15.47 -1.18 -3.85
CA ASP A 79 -15.72 -2.63 -3.95
C ASP A 79 -14.42 -3.43 -3.78
N GLU A 80 -13.32 -2.99 -4.39
CA GLU A 80 -12.01 -3.65 -4.24
C GLU A 80 -11.45 -3.48 -2.82
N ALA A 81 -11.61 -2.30 -2.21
CA ALA A 81 -11.23 -2.09 -0.82
C ALA A 81 -12.01 -3.01 0.14
N MET A 82 -13.31 -3.20 -0.11
CA MET A 82 -14.16 -4.10 0.68
C MET A 82 -13.75 -5.56 0.52
N LYS A 83 -13.39 -6.01 -0.69
CA LYS A 83 -12.85 -7.37 -0.91
C LYS A 83 -11.59 -7.61 -0.09
N ILE A 84 -10.64 -6.67 -0.13
CA ILE A 84 -9.40 -6.75 0.66
C ILE A 84 -9.71 -6.78 2.17
N LEU A 85 -10.69 -5.98 2.62
CA LEU A 85 -11.12 -5.98 4.02
C LEU A 85 -11.67 -7.35 4.44
N HIS A 86 -12.50 -7.98 3.61
CA HIS A 86 -13.02 -9.34 3.87
C HIS A 86 -11.88 -10.37 3.96
N GLU A 87 -10.92 -10.34 3.04
CA GLU A 87 -9.74 -11.21 3.11
C GLU A 87 -8.93 -11.01 4.39
N LEU A 88 -8.73 -9.75 4.82
CA LEU A 88 -8.01 -9.44 6.06
C LEU A 88 -8.77 -9.91 7.31
N VAL A 89 -10.10 -9.86 7.28
CA VAL A 89 -10.96 -10.40 8.36
C VAL A 89 -10.80 -11.91 8.44
N ASP A 90 -10.87 -12.62 7.31
CA ASP A 90 -10.69 -14.07 7.27
C ASP A 90 -9.30 -14.50 7.75
N LEU A 91 -8.25 -13.77 7.38
CA LEU A 91 -6.89 -14.01 7.85
C LEU A 91 -6.72 -13.70 9.35
N SER A 92 -7.42 -12.69 9.87
CA SER A 92 -7.40 -12.35 11.30
C SER A 92 -8.11 -13.39 12.15
N MET A 93 -9.24 -13.93 11.68
CA MET A 93 -9.96 -15.03 12.35
C MET A 93 -9.14 -16.31 12.44
N ARG A 94 -8.15 -16.50 11.54
CA ARG A 94 -7.19 -17.62 11.56
C ARG A 94 -5.94 -17.34 12.43
N GLY A 95 -5.93 -16.23 13.18
CA GLY A 95 -4.88 -15.87 14.13
C GLY A 95 -3.64 -15.19 13.54
N TYR A 96 -3.65 -14.87 12.24
CA TYR A 96 -2.43 -14.50 11.51
C TYR A 96 -2.22 -12.98 11.32
N VAL A 97 -3.19 -12.13 11.69
CA VAL A 97 -3.18 -10.70 11.32
C VAL A 97 -3.66 -9.81 12.46
N ALA A 98 -2.86 -8.77 12.78
CA ALA A 98 -3.18 -7.75 13.77
C ALA A 98 -4.41 -6.91 13.35
N SER A 99 -5.32 -6.64 14.30
CA SER A 99 -6.58 -5.91 14.04
C SER A 99 -6.39 -4.52 13.41
N PHE A 100 -5.20 -3.92 13.58
CA PHE A 100 -4.78 -2.64 13.00
C PHE A 100 -4.81 -2.61 11.46
N HIS A 101 -4.60 -3.74 10.78
CA HIS A 101 -4.60 -3.79 9.31
C HIS A 101 -5.96 -3.42 8.69
N ARG A 102 -7.07 -3.76 9.38
CA ARG A 102 -8.42 -3.39 8.94
C ARG A 102 -8.72 -1.91 9.17
N ALA A 103 -8.17 -1.34 10.25
CA ALA A 103 -8.36 0.07 10.58
C ALA A 103 -7.84 0.98 9.46
N ILE A 104 -6.68 0.64 8.88
CA ILE A 104 -6.08 1.35 7.75
C ILE A 104 -7.03 1.44 6.55
N VAL A 105 -7.72 0.35 6.20
CA VAL A 105 -8.65 0.32 5.06
C VAL A 105 -9.92 1.12 5.39
N HIS A 106 -10.47 0.96 6.59
CA HIS A 106 -11.65 1.70 7.02
C HIS A 106 -11.46 3.21 7.07
N VAL A 107 -10.28 3.69 7.48
CA VAL A 107 -9.97 5.13 7.46
C VAL A 107 -10.12 5.69 6.04
N GLY A 108 -9.56 5.01 5.04
CA GLY A 108 -9.66 5.47 3.65
C GLY A 108 -11.08 5.45 3.09
N LEU A 109 -11.93 4.52 3.54
CA LEU A 109 -13.34 4.47 3.13
C LEU A 109 -14.14 5.61 3.76
N CYS A 110 -13.91 5.89 5.05
CA CYS A 110 -14.57 6.98 5.76
C CYS A 110 -14.21 8.34 5.15
N GLU A 111 -12.94 8.58 4.83
CA GLU A 111 -12.47 9.84 4.22
C GLU A 111 -13.18 10.21 2.90
N ARG A 112 -13.65 9.21 2.14
CA ARG A 112 -14.41 9.45 0.89
C ARG A 112 -15.93 9.52 1.08
N ASP A 113 -16.48 8.91 2.12
CA ASP A 113 -17.92 9.00 2.42
C ASP A 113 -18.32 10.42 2.88
N HIS A 114 -17.35 11.28 3.21
CA HIS A 114 -17.55 12.68 3.64
C HIS A 114 -17.35 13.74 2.52
N THR A 115 -17.17 13.34 1.25
CA THR A 115 -17.06 14.25 0.09
C THR A 115 -18.15 13.99 -0.93
#